data_AF-A0A5C5UYV6-F1
#
_entry.id   AF-A0A5C5UYV6-F1
#
_cell.length_a   1.000
_cell.length_b   1.000
_cell.length_c   1.000
_cell.angle_alpha   90.00
_cell.angle_beta   90.00
_cell.angle_gamma   90.00
#
_symmetry.space_group_name_H-M   'P 1'
#
loop_
_entity.id
_entity.type
_entity.pdbx_description
1 polymer ?
#
loop_
_entity_poly.entity_id
_entity_poly.type
_entity_poly.pdbx_seq_one_letter_code
_entity_poly.pdbx_strand_id
1 'polypeptide(L)'
;MDQITSEIIEPLEASGELGQDYRINLAGTADKLGKTWTSLRFNLTRALLITYLLMAAFFESWLYPFVIIFGVPLGAAGGILGLRAFF
;
A
#
# COMPACT_ATOMS: atom_id res chain seq x y z
N MET A 1 6.72 -2.24 13.36
CA MET A 1 7.54 -3.47 13.41
C MET A 1 8.81 -3.23 14.19
N ASP A 2 9.46 -2.07 14.04
CA ASP A 2 10.65 -1.70 14.83
C ASP A 2 10.40 -1.71 16.35
N GLN A 3 9.23 -1.24 16.83
CA GLN A 3 8.91 -1.26 18.26
C GLN A 3 8.74 -2.67 18.86
N ILE A 4 8.15 -3.62 18.13
CA ILE A 4 7.82 -4.95 18.69
C ILE A 4 9.09 -5.82 18.78
N THR A 5 10.01 -5.68 17.82
CA THR A 5 11.30 -6.36 17.85
C THR A 5 12.18 -5.85 19.00
N SER A 6 12.22 -4.54 19.25
CA SER A 6 13.02 -3.96 20.34
C SER A 6 12.44 -4.23 21.73
N GLU A 7 11.12 -4.25 21.89
CA GLU A 7 10.50 -4.39 23.22
C GLU A 7 10.35 -5.84 23.69
N ILE A 8 10.30 -6.81 22.77
CA ILE A 8 9.94 -8.19 23.11
C ILE A 8 11.02 -9.21 22.72
N ILE A 9 11.70 -9.04 21.58
CA ILE A 9 12.66 -10.05 21.09
C ILE A 9 14.04 -9.89 21.75
N GLU A 10 14.55 -8.67 21.87
CA GLU A 10 15.82 -8.37 22.57
C GLU A 10 15.87 -8.86 24.03
N PRO A 11 14.85 -8.64 24.88
CA PRO A 11 14.89 -9.14 26.26
C PRO A 11 14.74 -10.66 26.37
N LEU A 12 14.10 -11.34 25.40
CA LEU A 12 13.94 -12.80 25.37
C LEU A 12 15.17 -13.53 24.81
N GLU A 13 15.95 -12.90 23.93
CA GLU A 13 17.28 -13.40 23.56
C GLU A 13 18.30 -13.20 24.70
N ALA A 14 18.21 -12.08 25.43
CA ALA A 14 19.08 -11.78 26.57
C ALA A 14 18.81 -12.69 27.80
N SER A 15 17.59 -13.24 27.95
CA SER A 15 17.26 -14.18 29.04
C SER A 15 17.72 -15.61 28.80
N GLY A 16 18.20 -15.95 27.59
CA GLY A 16 18.79 -17.26 27.29
C GLY A 16 17.80 -18.44 27.22
N GLU A 17 16.49 -18.19 27.21
CA GLU A 17 15.45 -19.24 27.16
C GLU A 17 15.18 -19.77 25.74
N LEU A 18 15.69 -19.10 24.71
CA LEU A 18 15.55 -19.52 23.31
C LEU A 18 16.74 -20.42 22.93
N GLY A 19 16.57 -21.74 23.07
CA GLY A 19 17.54 -22.73 22.57
C GLY A 19 17.83 -22.53 21.06
N GLN A 20 19.08 -22.81 20.66
CA GLN A 20 19.69 -22.49 19.34
C GLN A 20 18.92 -22.95 18.08
N ASP A 21 17.84 -23.72 18.22
CA ASP A 21 17.10 -24.33 17.10
C ASP A 21 15.71 -23.71 16.81
N TYR A 22 15.26 -22.70 17.58
CA TYR A 22 13.95 -22.09 17.34
C TYR A 22 14.00 -20.91 16.37
N ARG A 23 13.42 -21.08 15.17
CA ARG A 23 13.16 -20.00 14.20
C ARG A 23 11.79 -19.37 14.45
N ILE A 24 11.77 -18.20 15.09
CA ILE A 24 10.55 -17.41 15.30
C ILE A 24 10.22 -16.65 14.01
N ASN A 25 9.13 -17.01 13.32
CA ASN A 25 8.57 -16.24 12.22
C ASN A 25 7.38 -15.42 12.74
N LEU A 26 7.59 -14.12 12.96
CA LEU A 26 6.55 -13.21 13.46
C LEU A 26 5.52 -12.91 12.35
N ALA A 27 4.42 -13.67 12.32
CA ALA A 27 3.36 -13.51 11.33
C ALA A 27 2.33 -12.44 11.76
N GLY A 28 2.60 -11.17 11.44
CA GLY A 28 1.66 -10.07 11.70
C GLY A 28 0.74 -9.77 10.51
N THR A 29 -0.59 -9.86 10.70
CA THR A 29 -1.57 -9.38 9.70
C THR A 29 -1.41 -7.88 9.41
N ALA A 30 -1.03 -7.10 10.43
CA ALA A 30 -0.73 -5.67 10.29
C ALA A 30 0.42 -5.38 9.30
N ASP A 31 1.46 -6.22 9.26
CA ASP A 31 2.57 -6.07 8.32
C ASP A 31 2.16 -6.44 6.89
N LYS A 32 1.29 -7.46 6.73
CA LYS A 32 0.69 -7.77 5.43
C LYS A 32 -0.16 -6.61 4.89
N LEU A 33 -0.91 -5.91 5.75
CA LEU A 33 -1.65 -4.69 5.38
C LEU A 33 -0.72 -3.56 4.94
N GLY A 34 0.35 -3.28 5.69
CA GLY A 34 1.34 -2.27 5.31
C GLY A 34 2.07 -2.59 3.99
N LYS A 35 2.46 -3.84 3.80
CA LYS A 35 3.06 -4.34 2.55
C LYS A 35 2.09 -4.27 1.37
N THR A 36 0.82 -4.60 1.60
CA THR A 36 -0.24 -4.50 0.59
C THR A 36 -0.52 -3.05 0.22
N TRP A 37 -0.61 -2.15 1.20
CA TRP A 37 -0.77 -0.72 0.96
C TRP A 37 0.35 -0.15 0.09
N THR A 38 1.60 -0.51 0.43
CA THR A 38 2.77 -0.12 -0.37
C THR A 38 2.69 -0.66 -1.78
N SER A 39 2.35 -1.94 -1.94
CA SER A 39 2.19 -2.59 -3.24
C SER A 39 1.07 -1.96 -4.07
N LEU A 40 -0.06 -1.64 -3.43
CA LEU A 40 -1.22 -1.00 -4.06
C LEU A 40 -0.84 0.38 -4.61
N ARG A 41 -0.09 1.19 -3.87
CA ARG A 41 0.42 2.49 -4.33
C ARG A 41 1.24 2.36 -5.62
N PHE A 42 2.16 1.39 -5.66
CA PHE A 42 2.96 1.13 -6.85
C PHE A 42 2.13 0.61 -8.02
N ASN A 43 1.16 -0.26 -7.76
CA ASN A 43 0.24 -0.76 -8.79
C ASN A 43 -0.65 0.35 -9.35
N LEU A 44 -1.19 1.23 -8.50
CA LEU A 44 -1.99 2.37 -8.94
C LEU A 44 -1.17 3.32 -9.80
N THR A 45 0.09 3.58 -9.43
CA THR A 45 1.00 4.41 -10.22
C THR A 45 1.23 3.80 -11.62
N ARG A 46 1.48 2.49 -11.69
CA ARG A 46 1.63 1.77 -12.96
C ARG A 46 0.35 1.79 -13.79
N ALA A 47 -0.80 1.58 -13.16
CA ALA A 47 -2.10 1.62 -13.82
C ALA A 47 -2.36 3.01 -14.42
N LEU A 48 -2.14 4.08 -13.65
CA LEU A 48 -2.28 5.46 -14.13
C LEU A 48 -1.33 5.77 -15.29
N LEU A 49 -0.09 5.26 -15.25
CA LEU A 49 0.86 5.42 -16.35
C LEU A 49 0.35 4.76 -17.64
N ILE A 50 -0.10 3.50 -17.56
CA ILE A 50 -0.62 2.78 -18.73
C ILE A 50 -1.89 3.45 -19.26
N THR A 51 -2.83 3.82 -18.38
CA THR A 51 -4.06 4.52 -18.77
C THR A 51 -3.77 5.88 -19.40
N TYR A 52 -2.80 6.63 -18.87
CA TYR A 52 -2.36 7.89 -19.47
C TYR A 52 -1.87 7.70 -20.90
N LEU A 53 -0.97 6.74 -21.12
CA LEU A 53 -0.43 6.45 -22.46
C LEU A 53 -1.51 5.95 -23.42
N LEU A 54 -2.43 5.11 -22.96
CA LEU A 54 -3.57 4.63 -23.75
C LEU A 54 -4.47 5.80 -24.19
N MET A 55 -4.82 6.69 -23.27
CA MET A 55 -5.63 7.87 -23.56
C MET A 55 -4.88 8.86 -24.46
N ALA A 56 -3.57 9.03 -24.29
CA ALA A 56 -2.75 9.89 -25.14
C ALA A 56 -2.73 9.39 -26.59
N ALA A 57 -2.66 8.08 -26.79
CA ALA A 57 -2.76 7.46 -28.11
C ALA A 57 -4.17 7.59 -28.70
N PHE A 58 -5.22 7.46 -27.88
CA PHE A 58 -6.61 7.51 -28.36
C PHE A 58 -7.06 8.93 -28.75
N PHE A 59 -6.66 9.94 -27.99
CA PHE A 59 -7.02 11.34 -28.24
C PHE A 59 -5.98 12.08 -29.09
N GLU A 60 -4.91 11.41 -29.53
CA GLU A 60 -3.75 12.00 -30.21
C GLU A 60 -3.20 13.27 -29.51
N SER A 61 -3.34 13.34 -28.20
CA SER A 61 -3.06 14.55 -27.43
C SER A 61 -2.62 14.21 -26.02
N TRP A 62 -1.58 14.89 -25.56
CA TRP A 62 -0.98 14.71 -24.23
C TRP A 62 -1.71 15.50 -23.14
N LEU A 63 -2.50 16.50 -23.53
CA LEU A 63 -3.17 17.42 -22.59
C LEU A 63 -4.50 16.85 -22.09
N TYR A 64 -5.33 16.29 -22.98
CA TYR A 64 -6.63 15.73 -22.58
C TYR A 64 -6.51 14.61 -21.53
N PRO A 65 -5.61 13.61 -21.68
CA PRO A 65 -5.42 12.56 -20.68
C PRO A 65 -5.00 13.11 -19.32
N PHE A 66 -4.18 14.17 -19.30
CA PHE A 66 -3.72 14.80 -18.06
C PHE A 66 -4.89 15.42 -17.29
N VAL A 67 -5.77 16.16 -17.98
CA VAL A 67 -6.96 16.77 -17.38
C VAL A 67 -7.93 15.68 -16.87
N ILE A 68 -8.10 14.58 -17.62
CA ILE A 68 -8.97 13.46 -17.21
C ILE A 68 -8.45 12.79 -15.94
N ILE A 69 -7.14 12.51 -15.85
CA ILE A 69 -6.53 11.88 -14.68
C ILE A 69 -6.63 12.78 -13.44
N PHE A 70 -6.69 14.10 -13.62
CA PHE A 70 -6.98 15.03 -12.53
C PHE A 70 -8.35 14.79 -11.87
N GLY A 71 -9.28 14.13 -12.56
CA GLY A 71 -10.56 13.66 -12.02
C GLY A 71 -10.46 12.40 -11.16
N VAL A 72 -9.38 11.62 -11.25
CA VAL A 72 -9.24 10.37 -10.49
C VAL A 72 -9.21 10.60 -8.97
N PRO A 73 -8.47 11.58 -8.41
CA PRO A 73 -8.55 11.91 -6.99
C PRO A 73 -9.95 12.34 -6.52
N LEU A 74 -10.69 13.08 -7.36
CA LEU A 74 -12.08 13.46 -7.09
C LEU A 74 -12.99 12.22 -7.02
N GLY A 75 -12.83 11.28 -7.94
CA GLY A 75 -13.54 9.99 -7.92
C GLY A 75 -13.21 9.17 -6.68
N ALA A 76 -11.93 9.12 -6.28
CA ALA A 76 -11.49 8.44 -5.07
C ALA A 76 -12.09 9.08 -3.81
N ALA A 77 -12.09 10.42 -3.72
CA ALA A 77 -12.74 11.16 -2.64
C ALA A 77 -14.25 10.87 -2.59
N GLY A 78 -14.92 10.84 -3.74
CA GLY A 78 -16.33 10.45 -3.85
C GLY A 78 -16.59 9.03 -3.35
N GLY A 79 -15.72 8.07 -3.66
CA GLY A 79 -15.83 6.69 -3.16
C GLY A 79 -15.69 6.60 -1.63
N ILE A 80 -14.73 7.33 -1.04
CA ILE A 80 -14.53 7.37 0.41
C ILE A 80 -15.73 8.05 1.10
N LEU A 81 -16.19 9.18 0.57
CA LEU A 81 -17.36 9.88 1.09
C LEU A 81 -18.64 9.04 0.97
N GLY A 82 -18.81 8.34 -0.14
CA GLY A 82 -19.93 7.42 -0.36
C GLY A 82 -19.92 6.27 0.63
N LEU A 83 -18.75 5.67 0.89
CA LEU A 83 -18.61 4.63 1.91
C LEU A 83 -18.99 5.16 3.30
N ARG A 84 -18.53 6.36 3.66
CA ARG A 84 -18.87 7.02 4.93
C ARG A 84 -20.35 7.43 5.04
N ALA A 85 -21.02 7.71 3.93
CA ALA A 85 -22.43 8.10 3.95
C ALA A 85 -23.36 6.90 4.12
N PHE A 86 -22.92 5.70 3.73
CA PHE A 86 -23.74 4.47 3.72
C PHE A 86 -23.43 3.51 4.88
N PHE A 87 -22.26 3.64 5.51
CA PHE A 87 -21.89 3.00 6.77
C PHE A 87 -22.03 3.98 7.94
#